data_AF-A0A160NUT0-F1
#
_entry.id   AF-A0A160NUT0-F1
#
_cell.length_a   1.000
_cell.length_b   1.000
_cell.length_c   1.000
_cell.angle_alpha   90.00
_cell.angle_beta   90.00
_cell.angle_gamma   90.00
#
_symmetry.space_group_name_H-M   'P 1'
#
loop_
_entity.id
_entity.type
_entity.pdbx_description
1 polymer ?
#
loop_
_entity_poly.entity_id
_entity_poly.type
_entity_poly.pdbx_seq_one_letter_code
_entity_poly.pdbx_strand_id
1 'polypeptide(L)'
;MRSTEHAATVDFVERSPHADLRLEHVAAHVGYSPYHLHRSFRRAFGLALHTYVRRRRLTEAARALVDTSDPVLGIALRHGFRGQQSFTSAFSAGYGVPPATWRRTRPFFPLLPYRSPRFTVVWPKACWSARVSPVTFEASGEDGYGGLGMLVTEFRTDVVAGPERFALWREATGQSHMPNRLRSNAHNDFQARMRGLNLSEVQVAGLAYPHLEIARTTKLIRQSDPEVYQFNYFLGGHGTLTVDRRDVALGAGDLVVMDSSRPYQGEVYADPGRWSHVTVQCPRGLLPLPEKAVQRLLAVPISGRHGMGGVLARWLTDLNTRAGEFTRADIPTLASVTLDLLASVIAGCSDAEKALDPEARRSTLRVQINAFVEQHLADPAMTPQTIADAHHISLRHLQQLLAENELRGAVFDLATFNGTWPALAEAVSDE
;
A
#
# COMPACT_ATOMS: atom_id res chain seq x y z
N MET A 1 26.02 -1.78 -9.64
CA MET A 1 26.98 -1.87 -8.50
C MET A 1 27.26 -0.53 -7.77
N ARG A 2 26.40 0.51 -7.83
CA ARG A 2 26.61 1.84 -7.19
C ARG A 2 25.67 2.16 -6.02
N SER A 3 24.79 1.23 -5.64
CA SER A 3 23.76 1.42 -4.59
C SER A 3 24.27 1.08 -3.17
N THR A 4 25.28 0.21 -3.09
CA THR A 4 25.78 -0.39 -1.84
C THR A 4 26.61 0.57 -0.96
N GLU A 5 27.36 1.51 -1.54
CA GLU A 5 28.21 2.44 -0.78
C GLU A 5 27.41 3.38 0.13
N HIS A 6 26.30 3.91 -0.40
CA HIS A 6 25.40 4.83 0.30
C HIS A 6 24.57 4.10 1.36
N ALA A 7 24.10 2.89 1.04
CA ALA A 7 23.35 2.05 1.97
C ALA A 7 24.21 1.70 3.20
N ALA A 8 25.46 1.24 3.00
CA ALA A 8 26.38 0.92 4.09
C ALA A 8 26.72 2.14 4.97
N THR A 9 26.91 3.31 4.34
CA THR A 9 27.18 4.58 5.06
C THR A 9 26.02 4.96 5.96
N VAL A 10 24.80 4.89 5.44
CA VAL A 10 23.60 5.22 6.21
C VAL A 10 23.36 4.19 7.30
N ASP A 11 23.44 2.89 6.99
CA ASP A 11 23.31 1.80 7.98
C ASP A 11 24.23 1.99 9.18
N PHE A 12 25.48 2.38 8.94
CA PHE A 12 26.43 2.66 10.01
C PHE A 12 26.00 3.85 10.88
N VAL A 13 25.57 4.95 10.26
CA VAL A 13 25.06 6.13 10.98
C VAL A 13 23.81 5.79 11.80
N GLU A 14 22.92 4.95 11.26
CA GLU A 14 21.67 4.56 11.91
C GLU A 14 21.86 3.58 13.08
N ARG A 15 22.79 2.62 12.96
CA ARG A 15 23.11 1.67 14.03
C ARG A 15 23.94 2.28 15.15
N SER A 16 24.60 3.41 14.90
CA SER A 16 25.53 4.01 15.86
C SER A 16 25.46 5.54 15.87
N PRO A 17 24.29 6.15 16.15
CA PRO A 17 24.11 7.62 16.09
C PRO A 17 24.98 8.38 17.11
N HIS A 18 25.38 7.70 18.18
CA HIS A 18 26.22 8.22 19.27
C HIS A 18 27.72 8.06 19.03
N ALA A 19 28.13 7.29 18.01
CA ALA A 19 29.54 7.08 17.69
C ALA A 19 30.20 8.33 17.08
N ASP A 20 31.52 8.29 16.91
CA ASP A 20 32.26 9.32 16.18
C ASP A 20 31.95 9.23 14.68
N LEU A 21 30.94 9.99 14.25
CA LEU A 21 30.46 10.04 12.88
C LEU A 21 31.13 11.15 12.04
N ARG A 22 32.39 11.50 12.37
CA ARG A 22 33.23 12.32 11.50
C ARG A 22 33.44 11.64 10.15
N LEU A 23 33.57 12.44 9.09
CA LEU A 23 33.67 11.94 7.72
C LEU A 23 34.80 10.92 7.55
N GLU A 24 35.91 11.13 8.24
CA GLU A 24 37.09 10.27 8.22
C GLU A 24 36.79 8.88 8.78
N HIS A 25 36.07 8.81 9.91
CA HIS A 25 35.70 7.56 10.56
C HIS A 25 34.66 6.79 9.77
N VAL A 26 33.64 7.50 9.27
CA VAL A 26 32.60 6.86 8.45
C VAL A 26 33.22 6.32 7.17
N ALA A 27 34.07 7.09 6.50
CA ALA A 27 34.76 6.66 5.28
C ALA A 27 35.65 5.43 5.50
N ALA A 28 36.42 5.41 6.59
CA ALA A 28 37.21 4.24 6.97
C ALA A 28 36.34 3.01 7.24
N HIS A 29 35.20 3.18 7.91
CA HIS A 29 34.28 2.08 8.22
C HIS A 29 33.63 1.47 6.97
N VAL A 30 33.28 2.29 5.98
CA VAL A 30 32.68 1.81 4.73
C VAL A 30 33.69 1.45 3.64
N GLY A 31 35.00 1.56 3.91
CA GLY A 31 36.06 1.18 2.98
C GLY A 31 36.30 2.18 1.83
N TYR A 32 35.99 3.46 2.03
CA TYR A 32 36.16 4.51 1.03
C TYR A 32 37.08 5.64 1.51
N SER A 33 37.64 6.41 0.58
CA SER A 33 38.34 7.64 0.96
C SER A 33 37.34 8.72 1.43
N PRO A 34 37.70 9.60 2.38
CA PRO A 34 36.84 10.69 2.84
C PRO A 34 36.35 11.58 1.69
N TYR A 35 37.22 11.84 0.72
CA TYR A 35 36.91 12.64 -0.47
C TYR A 35 35.89 11.96 -1.39
N HIS A 36 36.08 10.66 -1.66
CA HIS A 36 35.14 9.88 -2.47
C HIS A 36 33.78 9.82 -1.79
N LEU A 37 33.74 9.48 -0.50
CA LEU A 37 32.48 9.40 0.26
C LEU A 37 31.77 10.75 0.31
N HIS A 38 32.49 11.85 0.58
CA HIS A 38 31.87 13.17 0.61
C HIS A 38 31.23 13.54 -0.73
N ARG A 39 31.94 13.29 -1.85
CA ARG A 39 31.46 13.61 -3.20
C ARG A 39 30.31 12.68 -3.61
N SER A 40 30.42 11.38 -3.39
CA SER A 40 29.38 10.39 -3.75
C SER A 40 28.13 10.61 -2.91
N PHE A 41 28.27 10.76 -1.59
CA PHE A 41 27.16 11.01 -0.67
C PHE A 41 26.45 12.32 -1.00
N ARG A 42 27.16 13.41 -1.26
CA ARG A 42 26.52 14.68 -1.66
C ARG A 42 25.84 14.59 -3.01
N ARG A 43 26.35 13.78 -3.94
CA ARG A 43 25.73 13.53 -5.25
C ARG A 43 24.46 12.68 -5.12
N ALA A 44 24.45 11.69 -4.23
CA ALA A 44 23.32 10.80 -4.02
C ALA A 44 22.22 11.42 -3.15
N PHE A 45 22.61 12.09 -2.06
CA PHE A 45 21.69 12.61 -1.05
C PHE A 45 21.42 14.11 -1.15
N GLY A 46 22.20 14.84 -1.95
CA GLY A 46 22.12 16.31 -2.04
C GLY A 46 22.75 17.07 -0.86
N LEU A 47 23.04 16.41 0.28
CA LEU A 47 23.60 16.99 1.51
C LEU A 47 25.00 16.45 1.81
N ALA A 48 25.76 17.23 2.59
CA ALA A 48 26.98 16.73 3.20
C ALA A 48 26.66 15.76 4.35
N LEU A 49 27.46 14.69 4.49
CA LEU A 49 27.30 13.67 5.52
C LEU A 49 27.21 14.25 6.94
N HIS A 50 28.00 15.27 7.28
CA HIS A 50 27.93 15.90 8.60
C HIS A 50 26.54 16.52 8.88
N THR A 51 25.87 17.04 7.84
CA THR A 51 24.52 17.61 7.94
C THR A 51 23.49 16.50 8.15
N TYR A 52 23.66 15.34 7.49
CA TYR A 52 22.87 14.13 7.71
C TYR A 52 22.92 13.72 9.19
N VAL A 53 24.13 13.48 9.67
CA VAL A 53 24.43 13.02 11.04
C VAL A 53 23.86 13.99 12.07
N ARG A 54 24.07 15.29 11.87
CA ARG A 54 23.57 16.33 12.79
C ARG A 54 22.04 16.32 12.86
N ARG A 55 21.34 16.21 11.72
CA ARG A 55 19.87 16.13 11.70
C ARG A 55 19.36 14.82 12.29
N ARG A 56 20.09 13.72 12.12
CA ARG A 56 19.74 12.43 12.73
C ARG A 56 19.87 12.48 14.25
N ARG A 57 20.96 13.06 14.76
CA ARG A 57 21.14 13.32 16.19
C ARG A 57 20.06 14.24 16.75
N LEU A 58 19.69 15.31 16.04
CA LEU A 58 18.56 16.17 16.43
C LEU A 58 17.23 15.40 16.45
N THR A 59 17.01 14.51 15.48
CA THR A 59 15.81 13.65 15.41
C THR A 59 15.70 12.73 16.62
N GLU A 60 16.77 12.00 16.93
CA GLU A 60 16.78 11.10 18.09
C GLU A 60 16.73 11.87 19.41
N ALA A 61 17.33 13.06 19.48
CA ALA A 61 17.21 13.93 20.65
C ALA A 61 15.80 14.49 20.83
N ALA A 62 15.11 14.87 19.74
CA ALA A 62 13.71 15.28 19.77
C ALA A 62 12.78 14.17 20.23
N ARG A 63 13.11 12.91 19.88
CA ARG A 63 12.42 11.72 20.38
C ARG A 63 12.64 11.60 21.89
N ALA A 64 13.88 11.63 22.34
CA ALA A 64 14.20 11.55 23.76
C ALA A 64 13.58 12.68 24.60
N LEU A 65 13.38 13.87 24.03
CA LEU A 65 12.68 14.97 24.70
C LEU A 65 11.19 14.70 24.96
N VAL A 66 10.55 13.87 24.14
CA VAL A 66 9.14 13.49 24.24
C VAL A 66 9.00 12.22 25.07
N ASP A 67 9.85 11.24 24.81
CA ASP A 67 9.78 9.89 25.40
C ASP A 67 10.31 9.82 26.84
N THR A 68 11.07 10.82 27.29
CA THR A 68 11.72 10.80 28.62
C THR A 68 11.55 12.12 29.36
N SER A 69 11.61 12.04 30.69
CA SER A 69 11.68 13.21 31.58
C SER A 69 13.11 13.73 31.79
N ASP A 70 14.11 13.14 31.12
CA ASP A 70 15.52 13.44 31.35
C ASP A 70 15.85 14.93 31.15
N PRO A 71 16.84 15.50 31.85
CA PRO A 71 17.20 16.90 31.66
C PRO A 71 17.59 17.19 30.20
N VAL A 72 17.16 18.35 29.66
CA VAL A 72 17.48 18.78 28.28
C VAL A 72 18.99 18.74 28.02
N LEU A 73 19.80 19.13 29.01
CA LEU A 73 21.26 19.03 28.94
C LEU A 73 21.75 17.58 28.84
N GLY A 74 21.16 16.65 29.60
CA GLY A 74 21.51 15.22 29.54
C GLY A 74 21.21 14.61 28.17
N ILE A 75 20.06 14.96 27.59
CA ILE A 75 19.69 14.57 26.22
C ILE A 75 20.68 15.18 25.21
N ALA A 76 20.98 16.48 25.33
CA ALA A 76 21.94 17.14 24.46
C ALA A 76 23.31 16.42 24.43
N LEU A 77 23.86 16.10 25.62
CA LEU A 77 25.16 15.44 25.73
C LEU A 77 25.13 14.03 25.16
N ARG A 78 24.10 13.23 25.48
CA ARG A 78 23.97 11.85 24.96
C ARG A 78 23.87 11.82 23.45
N HIS A 79 23.18 12.78 22.82
CA HIS A 79 23.07 12.85 21.36
C HIS A 79 24.23 13.63 20.70
N GLY A 80 25.34 13.85 21.41
CA GLY A 80 26.59 14.35 20.84
C GLY A 80 26.66 15.86 20.63
N PHE A 81 25.85 16.64 21.35
CA PHE A 81 25.97 18.10 21.41
C PHE A 81 26.90 18.48 22.57
N ARG A 82 27.70 19.53 22.39
CA ARG A 82 28.70 19.97 23.40
C ARG A 82 28.09 20.64 24.64
N GLY A 83 26.79 20.93 24.60
CA GLY A 83 26.08 21.55 25.71
C GLY A 83 24.71 22.09 25.30
N GLN A 84 23.91 22.46 26.30
CA GLN A 84 22.51 22.85 26.11
C GLN A 84 22.32 24.01 25.15
N GLN A 85 23.18 25.03 25.16
CA GLN A 85 23.04 26.18 24.26
C GLN A 85 23.22 25.77 22.78
N SER A 86 24.25 24.97 22.49
CA SER A 86 24.51 24.45 21.13
C SER A 86 23.38 23.53 20.65
N PHE A 87 22.78 22.77 21.57
CA PHE A 87 21.62 21.93 21.30
C PHE A 87 20.38 22.78 21.04
N THR A 88 20.02 23.70 21.93
CA THR A 88 18.85 24.59 21.77
C THR A 88 18.91 25.38 20.48
N SER A 89 20.05 25.97 20.12
CA SER A 89 20.19 26.69 18.84
C SER A 89 20.02 25.76 17.64
N ALA A 90 20.63 24.57 17.67
CA ALA A 90 20.49 23.58 16.60
C ALA A 90 19.06 23.02 16.50
N PHE A 91 18.42 22.81 17.64
CA PHE A 91 17.09 22.28 17.79
C PHE A 91 16.05 23.29 17.31
N SER A 92 16.09 24.52 17.79
CA SER A 92 15.20 25.59 17.33
C SER A 92 15.38 25.90 15.84
N ALA A 93 16.61 25.80 15.32
CA ALA A 93 16.86 25.95 13.89
C ALA A 93 16.29 24.79 13.05
N GLY A 94 16.16 23.59 13.62
CA GLY A 94 15.64 22.41 12.94
C GLY A 94 14.12 22.21 13.10
N TYR A 95 13.59 22.50 14.29
CA TYR A 95 12.22 22.22 14.71
C TYR A 95 11.37 23.48 14.89
N GLY A 96 11.92 24.68 14.68
CA GLY A 96 11.21 25.96 14.83
C GLY A 96 10.88 26.37 16.26
N VAL A 97 11.05 25.49 17.25
CA VAL A 97 10.77 25.76 18.67
C VAL A 97 11.88 25.24 19.60
N PRO A 98 12.05 25.81 20.81
CA PRO A 98 13.04 25.33 21.78
C PRO A 98 12.75 23.93 22.34
N PRO A 99 13.78 23.15 22.75
CA PRO A 99 13.63 21.83 23.34
C PRO A 99 12.65 21.71 24.52
N ALA A 100 12.64 22.71 25.40
CA ALA A 100 11.76 22.73 26.58
C ALA A 100 10.29 22.95 26.19
N THR A 101 10.05 23.76 25.15
CA THR A 101 8.72 23.93 24.54
C THR A 101 8.31 22.66 23.82
N TRP A 102 9.22 22.05 23.05
CA TRP A 102 9.00 20.80 22.34
C TRP A 102 8.58 19.65 23.26
N ARG A 103 9.21 19.51 24.44
CA ARG A 103 8.82 18.52 25.47
C ARG A 103 7.36 18.65 25.93
N ARG A 104 6.81 19.86 25.93
CA ARG A 104 5.43 20.12 26.38
C ARG A 104 4.42 19.87 25.26
N THR A 105 4.88 19.80 24.01
CA THR A 105 4.07 19.54 22.82
C THR A 105 4.16 18.03 22.51
N ARG A 106 3.04 17.31 22.63
CA ARG A 106 3.04 15.82 22.63
C ARG A 106 3.34 15.06 21.33
N PRO A 107 3.51 15.63 20.12
CA PRO A 107 3.86 14.83 18.96
C PRO A 107 5.34 14.93 18.61
N PHE A 108 5.98 13.77 18.49
CA PHE A 108 7.33 13.66 17.96
C PHE A 108 7.33 13.71 16.42
N PHE A 109 8.05 14.67 15.84
CA PHE A 109 8.44 14.68 14.42
C PHE A 109 9.90 14.26 14.23
N PRO A 110 10.20 13.38 13.27
CA PRO A 110 11.58 13.15 12.87
C PRO A 110 12.05 14.16 11.82
N LEU A 111 13.21 14.81 11.99
CA LEU A 111 13.83 15.64 10.92
C LEU A 111 14.36 14.79 9.75
N LEU A 112 14.45 13.48 9.95
CA LEU A 112 14.80 12.46 8.96
C LEU A 112 13.98 11.20 9.23
N PRO A 113 13.22 10.64 8.27
CA PRO A 113 12.50 9.40 8.47
C PRO A 113 13.45 8.27 8.85
N TYR A 114 12.93 7.35 9.66
CA TYR A 114 13.60 6.12 10.03
C TYR A 114 13.78 5.22 8.80
N ARG A 115 15.01 4.73 8.56
CA ARG A 115 15.25 3.68 7.58
C ARG A 115 15.09 2.31 8.24
N SER A 116 14.26 1.45 7.62
CA SER A 116 14.50 0.02 7.73
C SER A 116 15.71 -0.34 6.84
N PRO A 117 16.50 -1.37 7.19
CA PRO A 117 17.71 -1.78 6.45
C PRO A 117 17.48 -2.21 4.99
N ARG A 118 16.25 -2.10 4.45
CA ARG A 118 15.90 -2.42 3.06
C ARG A 118 15.50 -1.21 2.20
N PHE A 119 15.36 0.01 2.74
CA PHE A 119 14.82 1.15 1.98
C PHE A 119 15.69 2.40 2.00
N THR A 120 15.84 3.03 0.83
CA THR A 120 16.61 4.27 0.68
C THR A 120 15.72 5.50 0.66
N VAL A 121 15.68 6.23 1.77
CA VAL A 121 14.99 7.53 1.88
C VAL A 121 15.99 8.70 1.79
N VAL A 122 15.69 9.74 0.99
CA VAL A 122 16.50 10.96 0.74
C VAL A 122 15.57 12.17 0.56
N TRP A 123 15.68 13.24 1.38
CA TRP A 123 14.82 14.47 1.37
C TRP A 123 15.31 15.65 0.49
N PRO A 124 14.46 16.67 0.20
CA PRO A 124 14.66 17.71 -0.83
C PRO A 124 15.66 18.76 -0.42
N LYS A 125 16.45 19.29 -1.34
CA LYS A 125 17.21 20.54 -1.11
C LYS A 125 16.36 21.73 -0.63
N ALA A 126 15.05 21.78 -0.94
CA ALA A 126 14.15 22.90 -0.61
C ALA A 126 13.73 22.95 0.87
N CYS A 127 13.62 21.82 1.56
CA CYS A 127 13.39 21.78 3.02
C CYS A 127 14.59 22.30 3.82
N TRP A 128 15.68 22.70 3.15
CA TRP A 128 16.95 22.97 3.80
C TRP A 128 17.26 24.46 3.91
N SER A 129 16.41 25.33 3.35
CA SER A 129 16.53 26.80 3.41
C SER A 129 15.41 27.51 4.16
N ALA A 130 14.22 26.91 4.31
CA ALA A 130 13.07 27.56 4.95
C ALA A 130 12.99 27.25 6.45
N ARG A 131 12.70 28.27 7.26
CA ARG A 131 12.27 28.16 8.67
C ARG A 131 10.91 27.46 8.70
N VAL A 132 10.90 26.13 8.61
CA VAL A 132 9.67 25.34 8.72
C VAL A 132 9.41 25.09 10.20
N SER A 133 8.46 25.81 10.79
CA SER A 133 7.89 25.49 12.11
C SER A 133 6.84 24.39 11.93
N PRO A 134 6.99 23.21 12.55
CA PRO A 134 5.95 22.18 12.55
C PRO A 134 4.84 22.59 13.54
N VAL A 135 3.62 22.70 13.06
CA VAL A 135 2.42 23.03 13.84
C VAL A 135 1.78 21.74 14.38
N THR A 136 1.48 21.78 15.68
CA THR A 136 0.60 20.99 16.57
C THR A 136 0.02 19.64 16.11
N PHE A 137 0.22 18.60 16.92
CA PHE A 137 -0.51 17.33 16.92
C PHE A 137 -0.74 16.86 18.37
N GLU A 138 -1.91 16.30 18.66
CA GLU A 138 -2.21 15.59 19.90
C GLU A 138 -1.81 14.13 19.72
N ALA A 139 -0.88 13.65 20.56
CA ALA A 139 -0.60 12.23 20.70
C ALA A 139 -1.28 11.74 21.98
N SER A 140 -2.28 10.89 21.83
CA SER A 140 -2.83 10.04 22.89
C SER A 140 -2.12 8.69 22.82
N GLY A 141 -1.40 8.32 23.87
CA GLY A 141 -0.73 7.02 23.97
C GLY A 141 0.49 7.09 24.86
N GLU A 142 0.28 6.83 26.16
CA GLU A 142 1.33 6.42 27.08
C GLU A 142 1.85 5.06 26.61
N ASP A 143 3.15 4.90 26.44
CA ASP A 143 3.91 3.74 26.94
C ASP A 143 5.38 3.80 26.50
N GLY A 144 6.26 3.60 27.49
CA GLY A 144 7.71 3.57 27.33
C GLY A 144 8.25 2.26 26.75
N TYR A 145 9.55 2.28 26.45
CA TYR A 145 10.43 1.22 25.93
C TYR A 145 10.72 1.21 24.42
N GLY A 146 11.88 1.81 24.09
CA GLY A 146 12.98 1.21 23.32
C GLY A 146 12.69 0.38 22.06
N GLY A 147 13.01 0.95 20.90
CA GLY A 147 13.33 0.20 19.67
C GLY A 147 12.45 0.55 18.47
N LEU A 148 12.84 1.59 17.73
CA LEU A 148 12.67 1.76 16.27
C LEU A 148 11.32 1.40 15.59
N GLY A 149 10.51 2.42 15.24
CA GLY A 149 9.42 2.33 14.25
C GLY A 149 8.16 3.15 14.60
N MET A 150 7.99 4.35 14.04
CA MET A 150 6.71 5.06 14.15
C MET A 150 5.65 4.34 13.31
N LEU A 151 4.53 3.98 13.94
CA LEU A 151 3.38 3.33 13.30
C LEU A 151 2.67 4.29 12.33
N VAL A 152 2.39 5.51 12.79
CA VAL A 152 1.68 6.55 12.03
C VAL A 152 2.65 7.67 11.67
N THR A 153 2.54 8.18 10.45
CA THR A 153 3.24 9.39 9.99
C THR A 153 2.23 10.30 9.30
N GLU A 154 2.23 11.59 9.62
CA GLU A 154 1.35 12.55 8.96
C GLU A 154 2.12 13.73 8.37
N PHE A 155 1.66 14.20 7.22
CA PHE A 155 2.29 15.22 6.41
C PHE A 155 1.23 16.18 5.86
N ARG A 156 1.50 17.48 5.88
CA ARG A 156 0.66 18.54 5.29
C ARG A 156 1.54 19.54 4.54
N THR A 157 1.03 20.11 3.44
CA THR A 157 1.79 21.08 2.65
C THR A 157 1.60 22.53 3.09
N ASP A 158 0.57 22.83 3.88
CA ASP A 158 0.31 24.18 4.42
C ASP A 158 1.41 24.69 5.36
N VAL A 159 2.33 23.82 5.75
CA VAL A 159 3.54 24.13 6.54
C VAL A 159 4.62 24.91 5.77
N VAL A 160 4.51 25.01 4.44
CA VAL A 160 5.42 25.83 3.60
C VAL A 160 4.64 26.85 2.77
N ALA A 161 5.37 27.83 2.25
CA ALA A 161 4.81 28.85 1.36
C ALA A 161 4.26 28.22 0.07
N GLY A 162 3.20 28.82 -0.50
CA GLY A 162 2.47 28.31 -1.67
C GLY A 162 3.34 27.71 -2.78
N PRO A 163 4.34 28.45 -3.31
CA PRO A 163 5.20 27.96 -4.40
C PRO A 163 6.05 26.72 -4.08
N GLU A 164 6.30 26.44 -2.80
CA GLU A 164 7.11 25.30 -2.35
C GLU A 164 6.27 24.05 -2.08
N ARG A 165 4.94 24.19 -1.94
CA ARG A 165 4.02 23.14 -1.50
C ARG A 165 4.01 21.91 -2.40
N PHE A 166 3.93 22.11 -3.71
CA PHE A 166 3.92 21.00 -4.67
C PHE A 166 5.28 20.28 -4.72
N ALA A 167 6.38 21.04 -4.61
CA ALA A 167 7.71 20.47 -4.59
C ALA A 167 7.90 19.57 -3.35
N LEU A 168 7.40 20.03 -2.20
CA LEU A 168 7.39 19.28 -0.95
C LEU A 168 6.53 17.99 -1.07
N TRP A 169 5.32 18.08 -1.62
CA TRP A 169 4.46 16.91 -1.85
C TRP A 169 5.11 15.86 -2.76
N ARG A 170 5.65 16.30 -3.90
CA ARG A 170 6.28 15.42 -4.89
C ARG A 170 7.42 14.63 -4.28
N GLU A 171 8.14 15.25 -3.35
CA GLU A 171 9.23 14.57 -2.68
C GLU A 171 8.76 13.62 -1.58
N ALA A 172 7.83 14.06 -0.72
CA ALA A 172 7.26 13.22 0.33
C ALA A 172 6.65 11.93 -0.25
N THR A 173 5.97 12.04 -1.39
CA THR A 173 5.38 10.90 -2.12
C THR A 173 6.37 10.17 -3.02
N GLY A 174 7.41 10.85 -3.53
CA GLY A 174 8.48 10.25 -4.34
C GLY A 174 9.34 9.24 -3.57
N GLN A 175 9.25 9.26 -2.24
CA GLN A 175 9.87 8.29 -1.33
C GLN A 175 8.96 7.10 -0.99
N SER A 176 7.77 6.99 -1.59
CA SER A 176 6.92 5.80 -1.49
C SER A 176 7.54 4.59 -2.19
N HIS A 177 7.12 3.37 -1.86
CA HIS A 177 7.69 2.17 -2.48
C HIS A 177 7.53 2.21 -4.01
N MET A 178 6.46 2.80 -4.52
CA MET A 178 6.19 2.95 -5.95
C MET A 178 6.52 4.36 -6.49
N PRO A 179 7.73 4.59 -7.06
CA PRO A 179 8.12 5.92 -7.51
C PRO A 179 7.38 6.34 -8.78
N ASN A 180 6.73 7.50 -8.67
CA ASN A 180 5.92 8.13 -9.71
C ASN A 180 6.49 9.49 -10.13
N ARG A 181 6.37 9.84 -11.42
CA ARG A 181 6.51 11.24 -11.85
C ARG A 181 5.20 11.94 -11.60
N LEU A 182 5.24 13.05 -10.85
CA LEU A 182 4.06 13.83 -10.50
C LEU A 182 4.10 15.22 -11.13
N ARG A 183 2.95 15.69 -11.61
CA ARG A 183 2.67 17.09 -11.98
C ARG A 183 1.33 17.51 -11.38
N SER A 184 1.09 18.82 -11.34
CA SER A 184 -0.19 19.38 -10.91
C SER A 184 -0.38 20.76 -11.53
N ASN A 185 -1.59 21.03 -12.00
CA ASN A 185 -2.03 22.38 -12.38
C ASN A 185 -2.15 23.35 -11.18
N ALA A 186 -2.26 22.85 -9.94
CA ALA A 186 -2.43 23.66 -8.71
C ALA A 186 -1.11 24.12 -8.06
N HIS A 187 -0.04 24.26 -8.85
CA HIS A 187 1.33 24.48 -8.37
C HIS A 187 1.54 25.68 -7.41
N ASN A 188 0.73 26.74 -7.51
CA ASN A 188 0.87 27.95 -6.67
C ASN A 188 0.10 27.88 -5.35
N ASP A 189 -0.88 26.97 -5.22
CA ASP A 189 -1.67 26.78 -3.99
C ASP A 189 -1.99 25.29 -3.77
N PHE A 190 -0.96 24.45 -3.83
CA PHE A 190 -1.12 23.01 -3.71
C PHE A 190 -1.34 22.61 -2.23
N GLN A 191 -2.60 22.60 -1.78
CA GLN A 191 -2.97 22.17 -0.43
C GLN A 191 -3.19 20.66 -0.38
N ALA A 192 -2.35 19.93 0.36
CA ALA A 192 -2.41 18.49 0.40
C ALA A 192 -2.00 17.94 1.77
N ARG A 193 -2.52 16.74 2.07
CA ARG A 193 -2.26 15.99 3.29
C ARG A 193 -2.03 14.52 2.96
N MET A 194 -1.11 13.89 3.67
CA MET A 194 -0.87 12.46 3.61
C MET A 194 -0.78 11.92 5.03
N ARG A 195 -1.40 10.77 5.27
CA ARG A 195 -1.24 10.00 6.49
C ARG A 195 -0.79 8.61 6.12
N GLY A 196 0.42 8.23 6.51
CA GLY A 196 0.96 6.88 6.35
C GLY A 196 0.79 6.06 7.63
N LEU A 197 0.51 4.78 7.46
CA LEU A 197 0.46 3.74 8.48
C LEU A 197 1.36 2.58 8.02
N ASN A 198 2.42 2.30 8.78
CA ASN A 198 3.39 1.27 8.46
C ASN A 198 3.04 -0.02 9.19
N LEU A 199 2.46 -0.98 8.48
CA LEU A 199 2.04 -2.29 8.99
C LEU A 199 3.09 -3.35 8.61
N SER A 200 4.31 -3.20 9.14
CA SER A 200 5.47 -4.02 8.77
C SER A 200 5.84 -3.87 7.28
N GLU A 201 5.57 -4.88 6.45
CA GLU A 201 5.84 -4.87 5.00
C GLU A 201 4.66 -4.34 4.18
N VAL A 202 3.51 -4.08 4.82
CA VAL A 202 2.34 -3.44 4.20
C VAL A 202 2.33 -1.96 4.56
N GLN A 203 2.29 -1.09 3.55
CA GLN A 203 2.18 0.35 3.75
C GLN A 203 0.76 0.80 3.38
N VAL A 204 0.07 1.44 4.32
CA VAL A 204 -1.23 2.08 4.05
C VAL A 204 -1.02 3.59 4.07
N ALA A 205 -1.62 4.34 3.13
CA ALA A 205 -1.60 5.79 3.21
C ALA A 205 -2.89 6.44 2.71
N GLY A 206 -3.50 7.30 3.54
CA GLY A 206 -4.55 8.23 3.13
C GLY A 206 -3.95 9.49 2.50
N LEU A 207 -4.54 9.94 1.40
CA LEU A 207 -4.06 11.09 0.62
C LEU A 207 -5.21 12.07 0.39
N ALA A 208 -4.94 13.37 0.52
CA ALA A 208 -5.82 14.48 0.17
C ALA A 208 -5.00 15.49 -0.64
N TYR A 209 -5.50 15.90 -1.80
CA TYR A 209 -4.83 16.81 -2.73
C TYR A 209 -5.87 17.35 -3.73
N PRO A 210 -5.59 18.47 -4.43
CA PRO A 210 -6.53 19.05 -5.38
C PRO A 210 -6.51 18.32 -6.73
N HIS A 211 -5.31 18.14 -7.29
CA HIS A 211 -5.12 17.51 -8.59
C HIS A 211 -3.70 16.95 -8.73
N LEU A 212 -3.58 15.74 -9.29
CA LEU A 212 -2.31 15.13 -9.65
C LEU A 212 -2.37 14.47 -11.04
N GLU A 213 -1.40 14.81 -11.89
CA GLU A 213 -1.00 13.96 -13.01
C GLU A 213 0.08 13.01 -12.52
N ILE A 214 -0.11 11.71 -12.73
CA ILE A 214 0.76 10.64 -12.24
C ILE A 214 1.26 9.84 -13.43
N ALA A 215 2.57 9.56 -13.49
CA ALA A 215 3.13 8.68 -14.51
C ALA A 215 4.22 7.77 -13.95
N ARG A 216 4.04 6.46 -14.12
CA ARG A 216 5.06 5.44 -13.95
C ARG A 216 5.62 5.10 -15.31
N THR A 217 6.86 5.52 -15.56
CA THR A 217 7.50 5.36 -16.88
C THR A 217 8.47 4.18 -16.90
N THR A 218 8.72 3.61 -18.07
CA THR A 218 9.76 2.57 -18.26
C THR A 218 11.14 3.00 -17.76
N LYS A 219 11.47 4.29 -17.87
CA LYS A 219 12.69 4.87 -17.30
C LYS A 219 12.72 4.76 -15.79
N LEU A 220 11.63 5.12 -15.10
CA LEU A 220 11.53 5.02 -13.65
C LEU A 220 11.57 3.55 -13.20
N ILE A 221 10.97 2.63 -13.96
CA ILE A 221 10.99 1.19 -13.67
C ILE A 221 12.42 0.64 -13.72
N ARG A 222 13.17 0.93 -14.78
CA ARG A 222 14.58 0.52 -14.90
C ARG A 222 15.49 1.12 -13.84
N GLN A 223 15.12 2.27 -13.27
CA GLN A 223 15.90 2.94 -12.23
C GLN A 223 15.66 2.31 -10.85
N SER A 224 14.40 2.01 -10.54
CA SER A 224 13.99 1.41 -9.29
C SER A 224 12.65 0.73 -9.49
N ASP A 225 12.63 -0.59 -9.28
CA ASP A 225 11.44 -1.39 -9.26
C ASP A 225 11.28 -2.04 -7.89
N PRO A 226 10.28 -1.63 -7.10
CA PRO A 226 10.06 -2.19 -5.77
C PRO A 226 9.38 -3.57 -5.80
N GLU A 227 8.85 -4.02 -6.96
CA GLU A 227 8.10 -5.27 -7.10
C GLU A 227 6.94 -5.40 -6.09
N VAL A 228 6.19 -4.30 -5.92
CA VAL A 228 4.98 -4.21 -5.10
C VAL A 228 3.73 -4.10 -5.96
N TYR A 229 2.61 -4.57 -5.42
CA TYR A 229 1.28 -4.17 -5.85
C TYR A 229 0.82 -2.94 -5.06
N GLN A 230 0.16 -2.01 -5.74
CA GLN A 230 -0.49 -0.86 -5.13
C GLN A 230 -1.99 -0.90 -5.40
N PHE A 231 -2.76 -0.86 -4.33
CA PHE A 231 -4.21 -0.76 -4.34
C PHE A 231 -4.60 0.66 -4.02
N ASN A 232 -5.46 1.28 -4.83
CA ASN A 232 -5.99 2.62 -4.57
C ASN A 232 -7.50 2.52 -4.45
N TYR A 233 -8.02 2.79 -3.26
CA TYR A 233 -9.44 2.90 -3.01
C TYR A 233 -9.85 4.38 -2.94
N PHE A 234 -10.65 4.83 -3.90
CA PHE A 234 -11.07 6.22 -4.02
C PHE A 234 -12.23 6.52 -3.07
N LEU A 235 -12.00 7.36 -2.06
CA LEU A 235 -13.02 7.87 -1.14
C LEU A 235 -13.82 9.02 -1.77
N GLY A 236 -13.18 9.77 -2.66
CA GLY A 236 -13.75 10.93 -3.32
C GLY A 236 -12.91 11.37 -4.51
N GLY A 237 -13.47 12.26 -5.32
CA GLY A 237 -12.84 12.73 -6.54
C GLY A 237 -13.14 11.85 -7.75
N HIS A 238 -12.44 12.15 -8.83
CA HIS A 238 -12.54 11.45 -10.11
C HIS A 238 -11.22 11.52 -10.86
N GLY A 239 -11.06 10.70 -11.89
CA GLY A 239 -9.87 10.74 -12.71
C GLY A 239 -9.88 9.73 -13.84
N THR A 240 -8.73 9.63 -14.49
CA THR A 240 -8.47 8.66 -15.54
C THR A 240 -7.13 7.98 -15.30
N LEU A 241 -7.03 6.71 -15.69
CA LEU A 241 -5.79 5.95 -15.69
C LEU A 241 -5.66 5.24 -17.04
N THR A 242 -4.56 5.48 -17.72
CA THR A 242 -4.17 4.78 -18.95
C THR A 242 -3.14 3.71 -18.63
N VAL A 243 -3.49 2.44 -18.86
CA VAL A 243 -2.59 1.28 -18.72
C VAL A 243 -2.65 0.43 -19.98
N ASP A 244 -1.50 0.07 -20.55
CA ASP A 244 -1.42 -0.73 -21.79
C ASP A 244 -2.35 -0.20 -22.92
N ARG A 245 -2.42 1.14 -23.08
CA ARG A 245 -3.29 1.87 -24.04
C ARG A 245 -4.81 1.77 -23.78
N ARG A 246 -5.22 1.26 -22.63
CA ARG A 246 -6.62 1.27 -22.17
C ARG A 246 -6.81 2.43 -21.20
N ASP A 247 -7.81 3.26 -21.47
CA ASP A 247 -8.22 4.33 -20.57
C ASP A 247 -9.31 3.83 -19.63
N VAL A 248 -9.13 4.15 -18.35
CA VAL A 248 -9.96 3.67 -17.24
C VAL A 248 -10.44 4.88 -16.48
N ALA A 249 -11.76 5.11 -16.46
CA ALA A 249 -12.36 6.15 -15.64
C ALA A 249 -12.39 5.71 -14.18
N LEU A 250 -12.06 6.63 -13.28
CA LEU A 250 -12.01 6.43 -11.84
C LEU A 250 -12.98 7.38 -11.16
N GLY A 251 -13.72 6.88 -10.19
CA GLY A 251 -14.59 7.66 -9.31
C GLY A 251 -14.52 7.20 -7.87
N ALA A 252 -15.20 7.95 -7.00
CA ALA A 252 -15.42 7.53 -5.63
C ALA A 252 -16.00 6.10 -5.59
N GLY A 253 -15.59 5.30 -4.61
CA GLY A 253 -15.99 3.91 -4.46
C GLY A 253 -15.24 2.91 -5.35
N ASP A 254 -14.35 3.35 -6.24
CA ASP A 254 -13.57 2.45 -7.07
C ASP A 254 -12.28 2.02 -6.37
N LEU A 255 -11.96 0.73 -6.45
CA LEU A 255 -10.69 0.14 -6.08
C LEU A 255 -9.94 -0.23 -7.36
N VAL A 256 -8.68 0.20 -7.49
CA VAL A 256 -7.83 -0.17 -8.62
C VAL A 256 -6.52 -0.77 -8.14
N VAL A 257 -6.14 -1.88 -8.76
CA VAL A 257 -4.85 -2.55 -8.55
C VAL A 257 -3.85 -2.08 -9.61
N MET A 258 -2.67 -1.68 -9.17
CA MET A 258 -1.55 -1.29 -10.03
C MET A 258 -0.33 -2.16 -9.71
N ASP A 259 0.49 -2.34 -10.73
CA ASP A 259 1.75 -3.07 -10.63
C ASP A 259 2.93 -2.10 -10.82
N SER A 260 3.82 -2.04 -9.83
CA SER A 260 4.99 -1.17 -9.85
C SER A 260 5.99 -1.44 -10.97
N SER A 261 5.98 -2.65 -11.56
CA SER A 261 6.81 -2.99 -12.72
C SER A 261 6.19 -2.65 -14.06
N ARG A 262 4.98 -2.07 -14.08
CA ARG A 262 4.28 -1.74 -15.33
C ARG A 262 4.14 -0.23 -15.52
N PRO A 263 4.27 0.26 -16.77
CA PRO A 263 4.07 1.66 -17.04
C PRO A 263 2.57 2.01 -17.02
N TYR A 264 2.26 3.18 -16.49
CA TYR A 264 0.92 3.77 -16.58
C TYR A 264 1.04 5.29 -16.49
N GLN A 265 -0.04 5.95 -16.87
CA GLN A 265 -0.23 7.38 -16.66
C GLN A 265 -1.66 7.63 -16.25
N GLY A 266 -1.92 8.72 -15.54
CA GLY A 266 -3.27 9.07 -15.15
C GLY A 266 -3.34 10.47 -14.61
N GLU A 267 -4.56 10.95 -14.44
CA GLU A 267 -4.86 12.25 -13.89
C GLU A 267 -6.01 12.10 -12.90
N VAL A 268 -5.89 12.69 -11.72
CA VAL A 268 -6.87 12.56 -10.64
C VAL A 268 -7.14 13.91 -9.99
N TYR A 269 -8.41 14.17 -9.75
CA TYR A 269 -8.96 15.41 -9.19
C TYR A 269 -9.75 15.10 -7.92
N ALA A 270 -9.54 15.87 -6.87
CA ALA A 270 -10.24 15.70 -5.61
C ALA A 270 -10.37 17.01 -4.82
N ASP A 271 -11.18 16.97 -3.76
CA ASP A 271 -11.28 18.05 -2.79
C ASP A 271 -10.10 17.96 -1.80
N PRO A 272 -9.21 18.97 -1.74
CA PRO A 272 -8.06 18.95 -0.82
C PRO A 272 -8.46 18.98 0.67
N GLY A 273 -9.71 19.36 0.99
CA GLY A 273 -10.26 19.34 2.35
C GLY A 273 -10.74 17.96 2.81
N ARG A 274 -10.78 16.96 1.91
CA ARG A 274 -11.27 15.61 2.21
C ARG A 274 -10.24 14.56 1.77
N TRP A 275 -10.29 13.39 2.38
CA TRP A 275 -9.50 12.26 1.90
C TRP A 275 -9.95 11.87 0.49
N SER A 276 -9.03 11.92 -0.47
CA SER A 276 -9.26 11.53 -1.87
C SER A 276 -9.26 10.02 -2.01
N HIS A 277 -8.19 9.36 -1.57
CA HIS A 277 -8.08 7.92 -1.64
C HIS A 277 -7.18 7.36 -0.55
N VAL A 278 -7.36 6.06 -0.25
CA VAL A 278 -6.48 5.27 0.60
C VAL A 278 -5.69 4.33 -0.31
N THR A 279 -4.38 4.34 -0.14
CA THR A 279 -3.46 3.46 -0.83
C THR A 279 -3.05 2.32 0.08
N VAL A 280 -2.91 1.12 -0.46
CA VAL A 280 -2.23 0.01 0.20
C VAL A 280 -1.13 -0.49 -0.73
N GLN A 281 0.09 -0.57 -0.25
CA GLN A 281 1.22 -1.12 -0.99
C GLN A 281 1.75 -2.35 -0.24
N CYS A 282 1.99 -3.43 -0.97
CA CYS A 282 2.56 -4.65 -0.42
C CYS A 282 3.45 -5.36 -1.46
N PRO A 283 4.56 -5.99 -1.04
CA PRO A 283 5.32 -6.90 -1.89
C PRO A 283 4.41 -7.97 -2.51
N ARG A 284 4.64 -8.30 -3.79
CA ARG A 284 3.82 -9.28 -4.52
C ARG A 284 3.71 -10.62 -3.80
N GLY A 285 4.81 -11.09 -3.21
CA GLY A 285 4.88 -12.37 -2.51
C GLY A 285 4.09 -12.44 -1.20
N LEU A 286 3.58 -11.32 -0.68
CA LEU A 286 2.75 -11.31 0.54
C LEU A 286 1.27 -11.54 0.26
N LEU A 287 0.80 -11.35 -0.97
CA LEU A 287 -0.58 -11.69 -1.32
C LEU A 287 -0.67 -13.20 -1.53
N PRO A 288 -1.56 -13.91 -0.81
CA PRO A 288 -1.74 -15.35 -0.94
C PRO A 288 -2.57 -15.71 -2.18
N LEU A 289 -2.17 -15.21 -3.35
CA LEU A 289 -2.91 -15.38 -4.60
C LEU A 289 -1.99 -15.72 -5.77
N PRO A 290 -2.47 -16.52 -6.74
CA PRO A 290 -1.74 -16.73 -7.98
C PRO A 290 -1.52 -15.40 -8.71
N GLU A 291 -0.29 -15.17 -9.19
CA GLU A 291 0.07 -13.93 -9.91
C GLU A 291 -0.89 -13.63 -11.07
N LYS A 292 -1.32 -14.68 -11.79
CA LYS A 292 -2.28 -14.58 -12.90
C LYS A 292 -3.62 -13.97 -12.49
N ALA A 293 -4.10 -14.23 -11.27
CA ALA A 293 -5.36 -13.68 -10.77
C ALA A 293 -5.25 -12.16 -10.58
N VAL A 294 -4.16 -11.70 -9.97
CA VAL A 294 -3.89 -10.27 -9.79
C VAL A 294 -3.67 -9.58 -11.14
N GLN A 295 -2.92 -10.20 -12.06
CA GLN A 295 -2.62 -9.65 -13.37
C GLN A 295 -3.86 -9.32 -14.21
N ARG A 296 -4.94 -10.10 -14.09
CA ARG A 296 -6.20 -9.86 -14.82
C ARG A 296 -6.94 -8.61 -14.32
N LEU A 297 -6.78 -8.28 -13.04
CA LEU A 297 -7.45 -7.14 -12.40
C LEU A 297 -6.59 -5.87 -12.39
N LEU A 298 -5.38 -5.91 -12.94
CA LEU A 298 -4.55 -4.72 -13.06
C LEU A 298 -5.25 -3.66 -13.91
N ALA A 299 -5.38 -2.47 -13.32
CA ALA A 299 -6.07 -1.34 -13.91
C ALA A 299 -7.54 -1.59 -14.26
N VAL A 300 -8.20 -2.58 -13.64
CA VAL A 300 -9.64 -2.78 -13.76
C VAL A 300 -10.32 -2.18 -12.53
N PRO A 301 -11.33 -1.28 -12.68
CA PRO A 301 -12.10 -0.79 -11.54
C PRO A 301 -12.87 -1.92 -10.88
N ILE A 302 -12.59 -2.14 -9.61
CA ILE A 302 -13.32 -3.07 -8.74
C ILE A 302 -14.24 -2.23 -7.86
N SER A 303 -15.52 -2.60 -7.80
CA SER A 303 -16.48 -1.88 -6.97
C SER A 303 -16.19 -2.09 -5.48
N GLY A 304 -15.84 -1.02 -4.77
CA GLY A 304 -15.75 -0.97 -3.31
C GLY A 304 -17.08 -0.66 -2.63
N ARG A 305 -18.22 -0.75 -3.33
CA ARG A 305 -19.54 -0.38 -2.79
C ARG A 305 -20.36 -1.56 -2.29
N HIS A 306 -20.08 -2.77 -2.77
CA HIS A 306 -20.86 -3.98 -2.48
C HIS A 306 -19.94 -5.17 -2.21
N GLY A 307 -20.49 -6.23 -1.60
CA GLY A 307 -19.78 -7.47 -1.31
C GLY A 307 -18.49 -7.25 -0.51
N MET A 308 -17.47 -8.08 -0.79
CA MET A 308 -16.16 -7.97 -0.12
C MET A 308 -15.45 -6.64 -0.42
N GLY A 309 -15.73 -6.00 -1.57
CA GLY A 309 -15.20 -4.67 -1.88
C GLY A 309 -15.70 -3.61 -0.89
N GLY A 310 -16.97 -3.69 -0.50
CA GLY A 310 -17.57 -2.83 0.54
C GLY A 310 -16.97 -3.05 1.93
N VAL A 311 -16.68 -4.31 2.28
CA VAL A 311 -16.03 -4.64 3.56
C VAL A 311 -14.61 -4.06 3.61
N LEU A 312 -13.82 -4.29 2.56
CA LEU A 312 -12.48 -3.72 2.42
C LEU A 312 -12.52 -2.18 2.46
N ALA A 313 -13.44 -1.55 1.74
CA ALA A 313 -13.59 -0.10 1.71
C ALA A 313 -13.81 0.49 3.11
N ARG A 314 -14.70 -0.12 3.91
CA ARG A 314 -14.94 0.30 5.30
C ARG A 314 -13.70 0.12 6.15
N TRP A 315 -13.03 -1.03 6.04
CA TRP A 315 -11.79 -1.33 6.75
C TRP A 315 -10.69 -0.30 6.45
N LEU A 316 -10.43 0.01 5.17
CA LEU A 316 -9.43 0.99 4.76
C LEU A 316 -9.78 2.41 5.23
N THR A 317 -11.07 2.74 5.25
CA THR A 317 -11.55 4.02 5.78
C THR A 317 -11.26 4.11 7.29
N ASP A 318 -11.61 3.07 8.05
CA ASP A 318 -11.40 3.01 9.50
C ASP A 318 -9.90 3.01 9.87
N LEU A 319 -9.08 2.26 9.13
CA LEU A 319 -7.61 2.28 9.28
C LEU A 319 -7.05 3.71 9.12
N ASN A 320 -7.58 4.47 8.17
CA ASN A 320 -7.12 5.82 7.92
C ASN A 320 -7.66 6.83 8.95
N THR A 321 -8.94 6.77 9.32
CA THR A 321 -9.58 7.74 10.24
C THR A 321 -9.12 7.53 11.68
N ARG A 322 -9.04 6.28 12.14
CA ARG A 322 -8.71 5.87 13.50
C ARG A 322 -7.24 5.52 13.69
N ALA A 323 -6.38 5.90 12.73
CA ALA A 323 -4.95 5.57 12.73
C ALA A 323 -4.23 5.84 14.07
N GLY A 324 -4.62 6.90 14.78
CA GLY A 324 -4.03 7.29 16.06
C GLY A 324 -4.46 6.44 17.27
N GLU A 325 -5.45 5.56 17.11
CA GLU A 325 -5.92 4.64 18.17
C GLU A 325 -5.12 3.33 18.20
N PHE A 326 -4.45 2.99 17.10
CA PHE A 326 -3.72 1.74 17.00
C PHE A 326 -2.34 1.84 17.64
N THR A 327 -1.94 0.74 18.26
CA THR A 327 -0.63 0.56 18.89
C THR A 327 0.26 -0.35 18.04
N ARG A 328 1.53 -0.46 18.40
CA ARG A 328 2.44 -1.40 17.72
C ARG A 328 2.03 -2.86 17.87
N ALA A 329 1.35 -3.21 18.96
CA ALA A 329 0.88 -4.57 19.19
C ALA A 329 -0.17 -4.98 18.15
N ASP A 330 -0.88 -4.00 17.58
CA ASP A 330 -1.93 -4.25 16.58
C ASP A 330 -1.36 -4.51 15.17
N ILE A 331 -0.10 -4.11 14.89
CA ILE A 331 0.51 -4.17 13.55
C ILE A 331 0.30 -5.52 12.84
N PRO A 332 0.62 -6.69 13.45
CA PRO A 332 0.49 -7.96 12.76
C PRO A 332 -0.96 -8.26 12.37
N THR A 333 -1.91 -7.97 13.26
CA THR A 333 -3.34 -8.18 13.02
C THR A 333 -3.85 -7.24 11.92
N LEU A 334 -3.51 -5.95 11.99
CA LEU A 334 -3.93 -4.98 10.97
C LEU A 334 -3.36 -5.35 9.59
N ALA A 335 -2.11 -5.80 9.52
CA ALA A 335 -1.50 -6.27 8.29
C ALA A 335 -2.23 -7.50 7.72
N SER A 336 -2.45 -8.53 8.54
CA SER A 336 -3.15 -9.76 8.14
C SER A 336 -4.54 -9.46 7.61
N VAL A 337 -5.36 -8.75 8.39
CA VAL A 337 -6.74 -8.43 8.01
C VAL A 337 -6.77 -7.64 6.69
N THR A 338 -5.84 -6.70 6.50
CA THR A 338 -5.74 -5.95 5.25
C THR A 338 -5.41 -6.86 4.07
N LEU A 339 -4.44 -7.76 4.21
CA LEU A 339 -4.07 -8.71 3.16
C LEU A 339 -5.18 -9.73 2.87
N ASP A 340 -5.84 -10.26 3.89
CA ASP A 340 -6.94 -11.23 3.76
C ASP A 340 -8.15 -10.62 3.04
N LEU A 341 -8.51 -9.37 3.37
CA LEU A 341 -9.57 -8.64 2.67
C LEU A 341 -9.19 -8.34 1.22
N LEU A 342 -7.96 -7.91 0.96
CA LEU A 342 -7.46 -7.70 -0.41
C LEU A 342 -7.51 -9.01 -1.22
N ALA A 343 -7.04 -10.10 -0.63
CA ALA A 343 -7.04 -11.41 -1.26
C ALA A 343 -8.47 -11.88 -1.57
N SER A 344 -9.39 -11.70 -0.62
CA SER A 344 -10.79 -12.07 -0.78
C SER A 344 -11.49 -11.29 -1.90
N VAL A 345 -11.20 -9.99 -2.02
CA VAL A 345 -11.76 -9.16 -3.11
C VAL A 345 -11.26 -9.64 -4.48
N ILE A 346 -9.95 -9.88 -4.62
CA ILE A 346 -9.35 -10.33 -5.89
C ILE A 346 -9.84 -11.74 -6.26
N ALA A 347 -9.92 -12.64 -5.28
CA ALA A 347 -10.45 -13.99 -5.47
C ALA A 347 -11.92 -13.94 -5.94
N GLY A 348 -12.77 -13.16 -5.28
CA GLY A 348 -14.17 -12.99 -5.65
C GLY A 348 -14.35 -12.43 -7.06
N CYS A 349 -13.53 -11.47 -7.48
CA CYS A 349 -13.54 -10.98 -8.87
C CYS A 349 -13.08 -12.05 -9.87
N SER A 350 -12.07 -12.85 -9.51
CA SER A 350 -11.57 -13.93 -10.36
C SER A 350 -12.60 -15.05 -10.53
N ASP A 351 -13.33 -15.39 -9.48
CA ASP A 351 -14.38 -16.40 -9.52
C ASP A 351 -15.64 -15.89 -10.19
N ALA A 352 -15.98 -14.60 -10.03
CA ALA A 352 -17.03 -13.96 -10.84
C ALA A 352 -16.67 -13.99 -12.32
N GLU A 353 -15.42 -13.70 -12.70
CA GLU A 353 -14.95 -13.80 -14.09
C GLU A 353 -15.04 -15.23 -14.62
N LYS A 354 -14.60 -16.24 -13.85
CA LYS A 354 -14.81 -17.66 -14.21
C LYS A 354 -16.30 -17.99 -14.31
N ALA A 355 -17.14 -17.49 -13.43
CA ALA A 355 -18.59 -17.68 -13.52
C ALA A 355 -19.21 -16.93 -14.72
N LEU A 356 -18.48 -16.04 -15.40
CA LEU A 356 -18.89 -15.44 -16.67
C LEU A 356 -18.37 -16.24 -17.89
N ASP A 357 -17.31 -17.04 -17.74
CA ASP A 357 -16.76 -17.93 -18.76
C ASP A 357 -17.79 -19.03 -19.12
N PRO A 358 -18.17 -19.19 -20.40
CA PRO A 358 -19.13 -20.20 -20.83
C PRO A 358 -18.80 -21.61 -20.34
N GLU A 359 -17.53 -21.99 -20.25
CA GLU A 359 -17.12 -23.34 -19.86
C GLU A 359 -17.24 -23.59 -18.35
N ALA A 360 -16.84 -22.62 -17.54
CA ALA A 360 -17.00 -22.70 -16.09
C ALA A 360 -18.48 -22.53 -15.67
N ARG A 361 -19.30 -21.76 -16.40
CA ARG A 361 -20.77 -21.74 -16.27
C ARG A 361 -21.36 -23.12 -16.53
N ARG A 362 -20.98 -23.76 -17.64
CA ARG A 362 -21.41 -25.13 -17.97
C ARG A 362 -21.00 -26.11 -16.87
N SER A 363 -19.75 -26.02 -16.39
CA SER A 363 -19.24 -26.87 -15.30
C SER A 363 -20.02 -26.68 -14.00
N THR A 364 -20.37 -25.44 -13.64
CA THR A 364 -21.14 -25.13 -12.42
C THR A 364 -22.58 -25.64 -12.54
N LEU A 365 -23.21 -25.41 -13.70
CA LEU A 365 -24.54 -25.92 -14.01
C LEU A 365 -24.57 -27.45 -13.93
N ARG A 366 -23.52 -28.14 -14.39
CA ARG A 366 -23.38 -29.60 -14.27
C ARG A 366 -23.31 -30.06 -12.81
N VAL A 367 -22.52 -29.40 -11.97
CA VAL A 367 -22.45 -29.72 -10.54
C VAL A 367 -23.81 -29.53 -9.87
N GLN A 368 -24.53 -28.46 -10.21
CA GLN A 368 -25.88 -28.20 -9.69
C GLN A 368 -26.89 -29.27 -10.14
N ILE A 369 -26.85 -29.67 -11.41
CA ILE A 369 -27.68 -30.75 -11.95
C ILE A 369 -27.37 -32.07 -11.24
N ASN A 370 -26.10 -32.41 -11.02
CA ASN A 370 -25.70 -33.63 -10.30
C ASN A 370 -26.23 -33.63 -8.87
N ALA A 371 -26.01 -32.53 -8.13
CA ALA A 371 -26.50 -32.40 -6.76
C ALA A 371 -28.03 -32.48 -6.69
N PHE A 372 -28.73 -31.90 -7.67
CA PHE A 372 -30.19 -31.99 -7.77
C PHE A 372 -30.65 -33.43 -7.99
N VAL A 373 -30.02 -34.15 -8.93
CA VAL A 373 -30.30 -35.57 -9.19
C VAL A 373 -30.03 -36.42 -7.96
N GLU A 374 -28.89 -36.23 -7.30
CA GLU A 374 -28.51 -36.96 -6.07
C GLU A 374 -29.50 -36.73 -4.92
N GLN A 375 -30.03 -35.52 -4.77
CA GLN A 375 -31.01 -35.20 -3.73
C GLN A 375 -32.41 -35.77 -4.02
N HIS A 376 -32.72 -36.06 -5.29
CA HIS A 376 -34.05 -36.50 -5.72
C HIS A 376 -34.06 -37.95 -6.26
N LEU A 377 -33.00 -38.74 -5.99
CA LEU A 377 -32.87 -40.14 -6.44
C LEU A 377 -34.04 -41.04 -6.03
N ALA A 378 -34.66 -40.76 -4.89
CA ALA A 378 -35.77 -41.55 -4.34
C ALA A 378 -37.15 -41.14 -4.89
N ASP A 379 -37.22 -40.08 -5.70
CA ASP A 379 -38.48 -39.59 -6.28
C ASP A 379 -38.79 -40.31 -7.60
N PRO A 380 -39.81 -41.21 -7.64
CA PRO A 380 -40.18 -41.93 -8.86
C PRO A 380 -40.82 -41.03 -9.94
N ALA A 381 -41.18 -39.78 -9.62
CA ALA A 381 -41.71 -38.81 -10.57
C ALA A 381 -40.62 -37.92 -11.20
N MET A 382 -39.35 -38.12 -10.86
CA MET A 382 -38.25 -37.39 -11.47
C MET A 382 -38.20 -37.68 -12.98
N THR A 383 -38.12 -36.64 -13.81
CA THR A 383 -37.98 -36.76 -15.27
C THR A 383 -36.90 -35.78 -15.77
N PRO A 384 -36.34 -35.95 -16.98
CA PRO A 384 -35.39 -34.97 -17.52
C PRO A 384 -36.01 -33.58 -17.65
N GLN A 385 -37.32 -33.50 -17.89
CA GLN A 385 -38.05 -32.23 -17.95
C GLN A 385 -38.07 -31.54 -16.58
N THR A 386 -38.28 -32.30 -15.50
CA THR A 386 -38.27 -31.77 -14.13
C THR A 386 -36.89 -31.16 -13.77
N ILE A 387 -35.80 -31.77 -14.23
CA ILE A 387 -34.43 -31.26 -14.06
C ILE A 387 -34.23 -29.98 -14.89
N ALA A 388 -34.64 -30.00 -16.16
CA ALA A 388 -34.52 -28.85 -17.05
C ALA A 388 -35.28 -27.62 -16.50
N ASP A 389 -36.49 -27.84 -16.00
CA ASP A 389 -37.35 -26.82 -15.40
C ASP A 389 -36.75 -26.26 -14.10
N ALA A 390 -36.21 -27.12 -13.23
CA ALA A 390 -35.58 -26.73 -11.97
C ALA A 390 -34.31 -25.86 -12.16
N HIS A 391 -33.60 -26.06 -13.28
CA HIS A 391 -32.39 -25.30 -13.61
C HIS A 391 -32.62 -24.22 -14.67
N HIS A 392 -33.88 -23.97 -15.07
CA HIS A 392 -34.28 -22.97 -16.07
C HIS A 392 -33.53 -23.10 -17.41
N ILE A 393 -33.32 -24.32 -17.87
CA ILE A 393 -32.69 -24.63 -19.16
C ILE A 393 -33.63 -25.42 -20.06
N SER A 394 -33.41 -25.38 -21.38
CA SER A 394 -34.20 -26.22 -22.29
C SER A 394 -33.83 -27.70 -22.14
N LEU A 395 -34.79 -28.60 -22.36
CA LEU A 395 -34.56 -30.05 -22.39
C LEU A 395 -33.43 -30.44 -23.36
N ARG A 396 -33.39 -29.78 -24.53
CA ARG A 396 -32.34 -29.99 -25.54
C ARG A 396 -30.95 -29.60 -25.01
N HIS A 397 -30.86 -28.51 -24.26
CA HIS A 397 -29.59 -28.06 -23.66
C HIS A 397 -29.13 -29.00 -22.54
N LEU A 398 -30.07 -29.51 -21.72
CA LEU A 398 -29.78 -30.55 -20.73
C LEU A 398 -29.24 -31.82 -21.41
N GLN A 399 -29.88 -32.28 -22.50
CA GLN A 399 -29.43 -33.45 -23.26
C GLN A 399 -28.03 -33.26 -23.86
N GLN A 400 -27.73 -32.07 -24.40
CA GLN A 400 -26.38 -31.74 -24.88
C GLN A 400 -25.34 -31.78 -23.75
N LEU A 401 -25.65 -31.22 -22.58
CA LEU A 401 -24.75 -31.25 -21.41
C LEU A 401 -24.50 -32.68 -20.89
N LEU A 402 -25.50 -33.57 -21.01
CA LEU A 402 -25.37 -34.99 -20.63
C LEU A 402 -24.56 -35.80 -21.66
N ALA A 403 -24.56 -35.40 -22.93
CA ALA A 403 -23.87 -36.10 -24.02
C ALA A 403 -22.36 -35.83 -24.11
N GLU A 404 -21.86 -34.68 -23.64
CA GLU A 404 -20.47 -34.22 -23.90
C GLU A 404 -19.34 -34.93 -23.09
N ASN A 405 -19.57 -35.57 -21.92
CA ASN A 405 -18.85 -36.74 -21.31
C ASN A 405 -19.01 -36.86 -19.77
N GLU A 406 -18.97 -38.12 -19.28
CA GLU A 406 -18.85 -38.64 -17.89
C GLU A 406 -19.93 -38.29 -16.83
N LEU A 407 -21.15 -37.93 -17.23
CA LEU A 407 -22.35 -38.16 -16.38
C LEU A 407 -22.78 -39.64 -16.38
N ARG A 408 -22.09 -40.48 -17.16
CA ARG A 408 -22.38 -41.91 -17.33
C ARG A 408 -22.40 -42.68 -16.01
N GLY A 409 -21.56 -42.34 -15.02
CA GLY A 409 -21.48 -43.08 -13.76
C GLY A 409 -22.75 -43.01 -12.90
N ALA A 410 -23.18 -41.80 -12.53
CA ALA A 410 -24.34 -41.62 -11.65
C ALA A 410 -25.68 -41.95 -12.34
N VAL A 411 -25.80 -41.69 -13.65
CA VAL A 411 -27.02 -41.95 -14.42
C VAL A 411 -27.17 -43.43 -14.80
N PHE A 412 -26.07 -44.18 -15.05
CA PHE A 412 -26.18 -45.64 -15.21
C PHE A 412 -26.47 -46.37 -13.90
N ASP A 413 -25.89 -45.94 -12.77
CA ASP A 413 -26.23 -46.54 -11.47
C ASP A 413 -27.72 -46.37 -11.15
N LEU A 414 -28.30 -45.21 -11.50
CA LEU A 414 -29.74 -44.92 -11.43
C LEU A 414 -30.61 -45.83 -12.30
N ALA A 415 -30.22 -46.05 -13.56
CA ALA A 415 -30.93 -46.95 -14.48
C ALA A 415 -30.93 -48.40 -14.00
N THR A 416 -29.87 -48.79 -13.27
CA THR A 416 -29.72 -50.15 -12.74
C THR A 416 -30.47 -50.35 -11.41
N PHE A 417 -30.72 -49.29 -10.62
CA PHE A 417 -31.28 -49.41 -9.27
C PHE A 417 -32.80 -49.25 -9.18
N ASN A 418 -33.48 -48.56 -10.11
CA ASN A 418 -34.92 -48.25 -9.95
C ASN A 418 -35.85 -48.59 -11.13
N GLY A 419 -35.36 -49.17 -12.23
CA GLY A 419 -36.22 -49.67 -13.33
C GLY A 419 -37.09 -48.61 -14.05
N THR A 420 -36.95 -47.33 -13.71
CA THR A 420 -37.80 -46.22 -14.20
C THR A 420 -37.03 -45.21 -15.03
N TRP A 421 -36.16 -45.64 -15.95
CA TRP A 421 -35.63 -44.73 -16.97
C TRP A 421 -35.37 -45.33 -18.37
N PRO A 422 -36.38 -45.91 -19.05
CA PRO A 422 -36.18 -46.47 -20.39
C PRO A 422 -35.94 -45.41 -21.48
N ALA A 423 -36.40 -44.16 -21.28
CA ALA A 423 -36.47 -43.17 -22.35
C ALA A 423 -35.13 -42.47 -22.70
N LEU A 424 -34.09 -42.51 -21.85
CA LEU A 424 -32.76 -41.99 -22.23
C LEU A 424 -31.83 -43.06 -22.83
N ALA A 425 -32.12 -44.35 -22.65
CA ALA A 425 -31.33 -45.41 -23.28
C ALA A 425 -31.58 -45.46 -24.79
N GLU A 426 -32.82 -45.24 -25.23
CA GLU A 426 -33.18 -45.22 -26.65
C GLU A 426 -32.68 -43.97 -27.40
N ALA A 427 -32.51 -42.84 -26.70
CA ALA A 427 -32.05 -41.59 -27.33
C ALA A 427 -30.54 -41.52 -27.58
N VAL A 428 -29.75 -42.47 -27.06
CA VAL A 428 -28.28 -42.52 -27.20
C VAL A 428 -27.83 -43.66 -28.12
N SER A 429 -28.74 -44.56 -28.53
CA SER A 429 -28.45 -45.69 -29.41
C SER A 429 -28.69 -45.44 -30.91
N ASP A 430 -29.09 -44.23 -31.31
CA ASP A 430 -29.48 -43.87 -32.69
C ASP A 430 -28.59 -42.79 -33.35
N GLU A 431 -27.30 -42.72 -32.96
CA GLU A 431 -26.19 -42.15 -33.75
C GLU A 431 -25.02 -43.15 -33.76
#